data_AF-A0A9X4QTD0-F1
#
_entry.id   AF-A0A9X4QTD0-F1
#
_cell.length_a   1.000
_cell.length_b   1.000
_cell.length_c   1.000
_cell.angle_alpha   90.00
_cell.angle_beta   90.00
_cell.angle_gamma   90.00
#
_symmetry.space_group_name_H-M   'P 1'
#
loop_
_entity.id
_entity.type
_entity.pdbx_description
1 polymer ?
#
loop_
_entity_poly.entity_id
_entity_poly.type
_entity_poly.pdbx_seq_one_letter_code
_entity_poly.pdbx_strand_id
1 'polypeptide(L)'
;MYEARSRSIVLLDAKQGDVNGDGILDNVYLYGNQSDGPFADHITLIVQDGRSNRSTAVNLPNNAGYNARLFLGDFTKDRVQDILVSIDTGGSGGIRDLLYVFLQEQCRLRDV
;
A
#
# COMPACT_ATOMS: atom_id res chain seq x y z
N MET A 1 24.64 -16.15 21.99
CA MET A 1 23.39 -16.60 21.35
C MET A 1 22.63 -15.34 20.96
N TYR A 2 22.45 -15.08 19.67
CA TYR A 2 21.67 -13.94 19.20
C TYR A 2 20.26 -14.48 18.93
N GLU A 3 19.25 -14.02 19.67
CA GLU A 3 17.86 -14.33 19.33
C GLU A 3 17.58 -13.73 17.94
N ALA A 4 17.22 -14.58 16.99
CA ALA A 4 16.66 -14.12 15.73
C ALA A 4 15.34 -13.43 16.07
N ARG A 5 15.33 -12.09 16.04
CA ARG A 5 14.11 -11.31 16.27
C ARG A 5 13.05 -11.76 15.27
N SER A 6 11.90 -12.20 15.77
CA SER A 6 10.80 -12.67 14.93
C SER A 6 10.16 -11.48 14.23
N ARG A 7 10.48 -11.28 12.95
CA ARG A 7 9.71 -10.38 12.08
C ARG A 7 8.33 -10.98 11.87
N SER A 8 7.28 -10.22 12.22
CA SER A 8 5.90 -10.62 12.02
C SER A 8 5.29 -9.84 10.88
N ILE A 9 4.52 -10.50 10.02
CA ILE A 9 3.69 -9.80 9.03
C ILE A 9 2.55 -9.12 9.79
N VAL A 10 2.41 -7.82 9.59
CA VAL A 10 1.40 -6.97 10.22
C VAL A 10 0.59 -6.22 9.17
N LEU A 11 -0.67 -5.95 9.49
CA LEU A 11 -1.50 -5.02 8.72
C LEU A 11 -1.11 -3.60 9.11
N LEU A 12 -0.61 -2.83 8.15
CA LEU A 12 -0.16 -1.44 8.32
C LEU A 12 -1.31 -0.45 8.14
N ASP A 13 -2.14 -0.66 7.12
CA ASP A 13 -3.36 0.11 6.88
C ASP A 13 -4.36 -0.70 6.03
N ALA A 14 -5.63 -0.34 6.14
CA ALA A 14 -6.71 -0.89 5.31
C ALA A 14 -7.71 0.20 4.93
N LYS A 15 -8.23 0.11 3.70
CA LYS A 15 -9.29 0.96 3.16
C LYS A 15 -10.25 0.12 2.32
N GLN A 16 -11.44 0.66 2.10
CA GLN A 16 -12.47 0.04 1.29
C GLN A 16 -13.00 1.06 0.29
N GLY A 17 -13.18 0.63 -0.96
CA GLY A 17 -13.46 1.53 -2.07
C GLY A 17 -13.68 0.82 -3.40
N ASP A 18 -14.44 1.41 -4.30
CA ASP A 18 -14.55 0.90 -5.69
C ASP A 18 -13.31 1.35 -6.47
N VAL A 19 -12.32 0.48 -6.55
CA VAL A 19 -11.03 0.75 -7.22
C VAL A 19 -10.94 0.06 -8.59
N ASN A 20 -11.98 -0.68 -8.97
CA ASN A 20 -12.05 -1.41 -10.22
C ASN A 20 -13.17 -0.93 -11.16
N GLY A 21 -13.96 0.06 -10.73
CA GLY A 21 -14.99 0.75 -11.49
C GLY A 21 -16.26 -0.06 -11.72
N ASP A 22 -16.45 -1.16 -10.99
CA ASP A 22 -17.57 -2.07 -11.20
C ASP A 22 -18.82 -1.72 -10.36
N GLY A 23 -18.70 -0.74 -9.46
CA GLY A 23 -19.73 -0.29 -8.52
C GLY A 23 -19.82 -1.07 -7.21
N ILE A 24 -18.96 -2.07 -7.00
CA ILE A 24 -18.85 -2.86 -5.77
C ILE A 24 -17.59 -2.43 -5.01
N LEU A 25 -17.70 -2.38 -3.69
CA LEU A 25 -16.59 -2.00 -2.83
C LEU A 25 -15.54 -3.12 -2.77
N ASP A 26 -14.31 -2.79 -3.10
CA ASP A 26 -13.12 -3.64 -2.96
C ASP A 26 -12.40 -3.34 -1.65
N ASN A 27 -11.62 -4.32 -1.15
CA ASN A 27 -10.79 -4.13 0.02
C ASN A 27 -9.33 -3.90 -0.39
N VAL A 28 -8.71 -2.86 0.16
CA VAL A 28 -7.32 -2.51 -0.10
C VAL A 28 -6.54 -2.60 1.21
N TYR A 29 -5.50 -3.44 1.22
CA TYR A 29 -4.67 -3.70 2.39
C TYR A 29 -3.23 -3.35 2.11
N LEU A 30 -2.56 -2.84 3.15
CA LEU A 30 -1.13 -2.66 3.16
C LEU A 30 -0.54 -3.54 4.25
N TYR A 31 0.23 -4.54 3.87
CA TYR A 31 0.94 -5.43 4.80
C TYR A 31 2.42 -5.12 4.79
N GLY A 32 3.12 -5.41 5.87
CA GLY A 32 4.58 -5.40 5.91
C GLY A 32 5.12 -6.19 7.08
N ASN A 33 6.43 -6.39 7.11
CA ASN A 33 7.12 -7.05 8.19
C ASN A 33 7.58 -6.02 9.21
N GLN A 34 7.11 -6.15 10.44
CA GLN A 34 7.60 -5.37 11.57
C GLN A 34 8.34 -6.27 12.57
N SER A 35 9.31 -5.67 13.26
CA SER A 35 9.97 -6.27 14.42
C SER A 35 9.70 -5.39 15.64
N ASP A 36 10.73 -4.77 16.22
CA ASP A 36 10.57 -3.87 17.36
C ASP A 36 10.64 -2.41 16.89
N GLY A 37 9.48 -1.81 16.64
CA GLY A 37 9.37 -0.38 16.34
C GLY A 37 8.51 -0.05 15.10
N PRO A 38 8.40 1.24 14.75
CA PRO A 38 7.49 1.71 13.70
C PRO A 38 7.99 1.43 12.27
N PHE A 39 9.22 0.94 12.12
CA PHE A 39 9.78 0.59 10.81
C PHE A 39 9.20 -0.73 10.29
N ALA A 40 8.72 -0.72 9.05
CA ALA A 40 8.28 -1.90 8.33
C ALA A 40 9.10 -2.09 7.04
N ASP A 41 9.39 -3.34 6.69
CA ASP A 41 9.97 -3.73 5.40
C ASP A 41 9.06 -4.72 4.65
N HIS A 42 9.35 -5.03 3.38
CA HIS A 42 8.51 -5.88 2.52
C HIS A 42 7.05 -5.42 2.44
N ILE A 43 6.85 -4.10 2.42
CA ILE A 43 5.53 -3.49 2.33
C ILE A 43 4.87 -3.87 0.99
N THR A 44 3.75 -4.55 1.08
CA THR A 44 3.02 -5.12 -0.07
C THR A 44 1.60 -4.59 -0.07
N LEU A 45 1.18 -4.05 -1.21
CA LEU A 45 -0.20 -3.64 -1.45
C LEU A 45 -1.00 -4.85 -1.92
N ILE A 46 -2.13 -5.11 -1.29
CA ILE A 46 -3.06 -6.18 -1.69
C ILE A 46 -4.42 -5.55 -1.98
N VAL A 47 -4.93 -5.76 -3.18
CA VAL A 47 -6.29 -5.38 -3.57
C VAL A 47 -7.12 -6.65 -3.69
N GLN A 48 -8.19 -6.74 -2.92
CA GLN A 48 -9.16 -7.83 -2.98
C GLN A 48 -10.46 -7.32 -3.61
N ASP A 49 -10.77 -7.87 -4.78
CA ASP A 49 -12.00 -7.59 -5.51
C ASP A 49 -13.23 -8.03 -4.68
N GLY A 50 -14.14 -7.11 -4.39
CA GLY A 50 -15.35 -7.36 -3.60
C GLY A 50 -16.40 -8.21 -4.30
N ARG A 51 -16.39 -8.24 -5.64
CA ARG A 51 -17.26 -9.07 -6.48
C ARG A 51 -16.75 -10.50 -6.58
N SER A 52 -15.48 -10.67 -6.91
CA SER A 52 -14.90 -11.97 -7.23
C SER A 52 -14.14 -12.62 -6.08
N ASN A 53 -13.87 -11.89 -4.99
CA ASN A 53 -12.98 -12.26 -3.89
C ASN A 53 -11.53 -12.57 -4.32
N ARG A 54 -11.12 -12.20 -5.55
CA ARG A 54 -9.76 -12.41 -6.01
C ARG A 54 -8.85 -11.33 -5.46
N SER A 55 -7.70 -11.75 -4.94
CA SER A 55 -6.67 -10.83 -4.45
C SER A 55 -5.54 -10.68 -5.47
N THR A 56 -5.12 -9.44 -5.67
CA THR A 56 -3.95 -9.07 -6.47
C THR A 56 -2.93 -8.39 -5.57
N ALA A 57 -1.71 -8.92 -5.55
CA ALA A 57 -0.59 -8.33 -4.82
C ALA A 57 0.24 -7.45 -5.76
N VAL A 58 0.58 -6.26 -5.32
CA VAL A 58 1.41 -5.30 -6.04
C VAL A 58 2.68 -5.06 -5.24
N ASN A 59 3.82 -5.36 -5.87
CA ASN A 59 5.14 -5.11 -5.28
C ASN A 59 5.53 -3.65 -5.51
N LEU A 60 5.80 -2.92 -4.43
CA LEU A 60 6.30 -1.55 -4.49
C LEU A 60 7.83 -1.57 -4.72
N PRO A 61 8.40 -0.72 -5.59
CA PRO A 61 9.84 -0.62 -5.85
C PRO A 61 10.63 -0.29 -4.59
N ASN A 62 10.11 0.62 -3.77
CA ASN A 62 10.61 0.90 -2.44
C ASN A 62 9.51 0.50 -1.44
N ASN A 63 9.76 -0.59 -0.75
CA ASN A 63 8.78 -1.24 0.12
C ASN A 63 9.24 -1.29 1.58
N ALA A 64 10.00 -0.29 2.02
CA ALA A 64 10.49 -0.21 3.40
C ALA A 64 10.51 1.24 3.90
N GLY A 65 10.09 1.44 5.15
CA GLY A 65 10.01 2.75 5.77
C GLY A 65 9.11 2.77 7.00
N TYR A 66 8.61 3.97 7.32
CA TYR A 66 7.78 4.26 8.47
C TYR A 66 6.39 4.75 8.02
N ASN A 67 5.40 4.67 8.92
CA ASN A 67 4.07 5.26 8.76
C ASN A 67 3.39 4.98 7.41
N ALA A 68 3.53 3.77 6.88
CA ALA A 68 2.94 3.41 5.58
C ALA A 68 1.41 3.54 5.60
N ARG A 69 0.83 4.28 4.66
CA ARG A 69 -0.60 4.66 4.66
C ARG A 69 -1.25 4.52 3.29
N LEU A 70 -2.55 4.25 3.30
CA LEU A 70 -3.42 4.22 2.13
C LEU A 70 -4.33 5.45 2.07
N PHE A 71 -4.43 6.03 0.89
CA PHE A 71 -5.44 7.03 0.55
C PHE A 71 -6.20 6.58 -0.71
N LEU A 72 -7.53 6.65 -0.65
CA LEU A 72 -8.41 6.38 -1.79
C LEU A 72 -9.10 7.67 -2.21
N GLY A 73 -9.07 7.98 -3.51
CA GLY A 73 -9.74 9.15 -4.05
C GLY A 73 -9.74 9.15 -5.57
N ASP A 74 -10.68 9.87 -6.18
CA ASP A 74 -10.80 10.00 -7.64
C ASP A 74 -9.88 11.14 -8.12
N PHE A 75 -8.61 10.82 -8.41
CA PHE A 75 -7.62 11.80 -8.88
C PHE A 75 -7.68 11.98 -10.41
N THR A 76 -8.08 10.94 -11.13
CA THR A 76 -8.26 10.95 -12.59
C THR A 76 -9.58 11.58 -13.05
N LYS A 77 -10.55 11.74 -12.13
CA LYS A 77 -11.92 12.24 -12.38
C LYS A 77 -12.76 11.32 -13.27
N ASP A 78 -12.51 10.02 -13.21
CA ASP A 78 -13.27 8.99 -13.94
C ASP A 78 -14.35 8.31 -13.09
N ARG A 79 -14.50 8.72 -11.83
CA ARG A 79 -15.41 8.16 -10.80
C ARG A 79 -14.99 6.79 -10.25
N VAL A 80 -13.81 6.31 -10.58
CA VAL A 80 -13.15 5.17 -9.95
C VAL A 80 -12.20 5.69 -8.87
N GLN A 81 -12.07 4.99 -7.75
CA GLN A 81 -11.14 5.40 -6.71
C GLN A 81 -9.73 4.92 -7.04
N ASP A 82 -8.81 5.86 -7.14
CA ASP A 82 -7.38 5.59 -7.28
C ASP A 82 -6.75 5.28 -5.92
N ILE A 83 -5.75 4.40 -5.92
CA ILE A 83 -5.01 4.04 -4.71
C ILE A 83 -3.71 4.84 -4.67
N LEU A 84 -3.52 5.59 -3.58
CA LEU A 84 -2.27 6.25 -3.24
C LEU A 84 -1.65 5.57 -2.01
N VAL A 85 -0.39 5.15 -2.13
CA VAL A 85 0.41 4.64 -1.02
C VAL A 85 1.47 5.67 -0.66
N SER A 86 1.56 6.01 0.63
CA SER A 86 2.60 6.89 1.18
C SER A 86 3.48 6.12 2.17
N ILE A 87 4.80 6.26 2.05
CA ILE A 87 5.77 5.62 2.96
C ILE A 87 6.88 6.62 3.32
N ASP A 88 7.08 6.86 4.61
CA ASP A 88 8.14 7.74 5.11
C ASP A 88 9.48 6.98 5.09
N THR A 89 10.47 7.45 4.33
CA THR A 89 11.76 6.73 4.21
C THR A 89 12.74 6.94 5.38
N GLY A 90 12.47 7.92 6.27
CA GLY A 90 13.23 8.14 7.50
C GLY A 90 14.73 8.45 7.32
N GLY A 91 15.08 9.32 6.37
CA GLY A 91 16.47 9.76 6.14
C GLY A 91 16.95 10.82 7.14
N SER A 92 18.27 10.88 7.38
CA SER A 92 18.95 11.81 8.29
C SER A 92 18.94 13.30 7.87
N GLY A 93 18.08 13.69 6.92
CA GLY A 93 17.95 15.04 6.39
C GLY A 93 16.50 15.51 6.19
N GLY A 94 15.51 14.79 6.75
CA GLY A 94 14.08 15.11 6.63
C GLY A 94 13.25 13.89 6.20
N ILE A 95 11.96 13.91 6.54
CA ILE A 95 10.99 12.91 6.08
C ILE A 95 10.85 13.06 4.56
N ARG A 96 11.13 11.99 3.81
CA ARG A 96 10.80 11.90 2.38
C ARG A 96 9.70 10.86 2.24
N ASP A 97 8.52 11.33 1.86
CA ASP A 97 7.36 10.49 1.61
C ASP A 97 7.47 9.97 0.17
N LEU A 98 7.54 8.64 0.01
CA LEU A 98 7.40 8.03 -1.30
C LEU A 98 5.91 7.88 -1.60
N LEU A 99 5.49 8.37 -2.76
CA LEU A 99 4.11 8.35 -3.20
C LEU A 99 3.96 7.44 -4.42
N TYR A 100 3.12 6.42 -4.29
CA TYR A 100 2.78 5.51 -5.38
C TYR A 100 1.32 5.67 -5.76
N VAL A 101 1.04 6.01 -7.01
CA VAL A 101 -0.32 6.04 -7.56
C VAL A 101 -0.54 4.78 -8.40
N PHE A 102 -1.61 4.05 -8.07
CA PHE A 102 -2.08 2.91 -8.84
C PHE A 102 -3.40 3.26 -9.53
N LEU A 103 -3.37 3.30 -10.86
CA LEU A 103 -4.53 3.58 -11.72
C LEU A 103 -4.92 2.29 -12.43
N GLN A 104 -6.18 1.88 -12.35
CA GLN A 104 -6.61 0.60 -12.93
C GLN A 104 -6.47 0.55 -14.47
N GLU A 105 -6.73 1.67 -15.15
CA GLU A 105 -6.66 1.79 -16.63
C GLU A 105 -5.23 1.54 -17.16
N GLN A 106 -4.21 1.57 -16.31
CA GLN A 106 -2.85 1.15 -16.63
C GLN A 106 -2.25 0.51 -15.39
N CYS A 107 -2.21 -0.82 -15.34
CA CYS A 107 -1.47 -1.61 -14.34
C CYS A 107 0.05 -1.33 -14.44
N ARG A 108 0.46 -0.10 -14.16
CA ARG A 108 1.79 0.46 -14.29
C ARG A 108 1.96 1.49 -13.18
N LEU A 109 2.71 1.08 -12.17
CA LEU A 109 3.18 1.94 -11.11
C LEU A 109 3.89 3.17 -11.70
N ARG A 110 3.55 4.36 -11.22
CA ARG A 110 4.24 5.61 -11.57
C ARG A 110 4.83 6.21 -10.29
N ASP A 111 6.14 6.38 -10.29
CA ASP A 111 6.83 7.21 -9.32
C ASP A 111 6.52 8.68 -9.65
N VAL A 112 6.06 9.47 -8.67
CA VAL A 112 5.76 10.91 -8.82
C VAL A 112 6.85 11.73 -8.15
#